data_AF-A0A1A9S5B9-F1
#
_entry.id   AF-A0A1A9S5B9-F1
#
_cell.length_a   1.000
_cell.length_b   1.000
_cell.length_c   1.000
_cell.angle_alpha   90.00
_cell.angle_beta   90.00
_cell.angle_gamma   90.00
#
_symmetry.space_group_name_H-M   'P 1'
#
loop_
_entity.id
_entity.type
_entity.pdbx_description
1 polymer ?
#
loop_
_entity_poly.entity_id
_entity_poly.type
_entity_poly.pdbx_seq_one_letter_code
_entity_poly.pdbx_strand_id
1 'polypeptide(L)'
;MQNFYFDDTHPLHPYTYSAPANPDSLPPDNALRIGPQAKHGFWPCETDGRWQYLPDHRGKTAYRTGDGAAVVVEQIGELPDGLTFTPRENGHQTWDVKAKAWVLTEEAASRLLAEAVERGMESIDNAVEQAYRHITRFEAEYRLRERQARDYKAGGCKGEAPLQVAAFAKPAGKTACEAADIIIAQADALRAATDKLGMLRMRKLELKGLKSAAEAEERTAEILAEIRPVAGQLQGADQ
;
A
#
# COMPACT_ATOMS: atom_id res chain seq x y z
N MET A 1 11.61 -32.60 51.82
CA MET A 1 11.88 -31.15 51.69
C MET A 1 12.67 -30.93 50.40
N GLN A 2 12.60 -29.75 49.75
CA GLN A 2 13.37 -29.43 48.55
C GLN A 2 14.15 -28.12 48.75
N ASN A 3 15.27 -28.00 48.06
CA ASN A 3 15.96 -26.74 47.80
C ASN A 3 15.59 -26.26 46.40
N PHE A 4 15.31 -24.97 46.27
CA PHE A 4 15.08 -24.31 44.99
C PHE A 4 16.23 -23.35 44.73
N TYR A 5 17.11 -23.74 43.82
CA TYR A 5 18.36 -23.05 43.54
C TYR A 5 18.13 -21.88 42.60
N PHE A 6 18.93 -20.84 42.81
CA PHE A 6 19.04 -19.70 41.91
C PHE A 6 20.51 -19.49 41.50
N ASP A 7 20.73 -18.80 40.39
CA ASP A 7 22.06 -18.42 39.91
C ASP A 7 22.54 -17.14 40.63
N ASP A 8 23.36 -17.31 41.67
CA ASP A 8 23.95 -16.24 42.47
C ASP A 8 25.06 -15.45 41.74
N THR A 9 25.43 -15.86 40.53
CA THR A 9 26.37 -15.12 39.67
C THR A 9 25.66 -14.14 38.74
N HIS A 10 24.35 -14.33 38.52
CA HIS A 10 23.54 -13.45 37.70
C HIS A 10 22.90 -12.35 38.56
N PRO A 11 22.91 -11.07 38.16
CA PRO A 11 22.45 -9.95 39.00
C PRO A 11 20.98 -9.99 39.43
N LEU A 12 20.17 -10.83 38.77
CA LEU A 12 18.74 -11.05 39.09
C LEU A 12 18.47 -12.35 39.87
N HIS A 13 19.49 -13.15 40.18
CA HIS A 13 19.33 -14.43 40.86
C HIS A 13 18.18 -15.31 40.31
N PRO A 14 18.14 -15.62 38.99
CA PRO A 14 17.06 -16.38 38.39
C PRO A 14 17.03 -17.80 38.94
N TYR A 15 15.84 -18.34 39.16
CA TYR A 15 15.64 -19.74 39.46
C TYR A 15 16.26 -20.64 38.38
N THR A 16 16.93 -21.71 38.80
CA THR A 16 17.60 -22.65 37.89
C THR A 16 16.99 -24.05 37.94
N TYR A 17 17.01 -24.70 39.11
CA TYR A 17 16.49 -26.04 39.32
C TYR A 17 16.11 -26.29 40.78
N SER A 18 15.44 -27.42 41.05
CA SER A 18 15.20 -27.89 42.42
C SER A 18 15.83 -29.26 42.67
N ALA A 19 16.20 -29.52 43.92
CA ALA A 19 16.74 -30.82 44.35
C ALA A 19 16.19 -31.23 45.72
N PRO A 20 16.14 -32.53 46.03
CA PRO A 20 15.81 -33.02 47.37
C PRO A 20 16.78 -32.46 48.42
N ALA A 21 16.28 -32.24 49.62
CA ALA A 21 17.12 -31.71 50.69
C ALA A 21 16.72 -32.22 52.07
N ASN A 22 17.72 -32.28 52.96
CA ASN A 22 17.57 -32.84 54.30
C ASN A 22 16.74 -31.90 55.19
N PRO A 23 15.68 -32.40 55.86
CA PRO A 23 14.81 -31.57 56.71
C PRO A 23 15.55 -30.81 57.82
N ASP A 24 16.61 -31.40 58.37
CA ASP A 24 17.34 -30.85 59.53
C ASP A 24 18.56 -30.00 59.14
N SER A 25 18.64 -29.57 57.87
CA SER A 25 19.75 -28.76 57.35
C SER A 25 19.29 -27.35 56.97
N LEU A 26 20.17 -26.37 57.12
CA LEU A 26 19.97 -25.05 56.50
C LEU A 26 20.06 -25.18 54.97
N PRO A 27 19.30 -24.39 54.20
CA PRO A 27 19.52 -24.31 52.76
C PRO A 27 20.93 -23.76 52.47
N PRO A 28 21.56 -24.14 51.35
CA PRO A 28 22.71 -23.42 50.80
C PRO A 28 22.39 -21.94 50.57
N ASP A 29 23.43 -21.11 50.52
CA ASP A 29 23.29 -19.66 50.34
C ASP A 29 22.54 -19.29 49.05
N ASN A 30 22.66 -20.11 47.99
CA ASN A 30 21.99 -19.92 46.70
C ASN A 30 20.68 -20.71 46.55
N ALA A 31 19.98 -21.01 47.66
CA ALA A 31 18.72 -21.76 47.62
C ALA A 31 17.68 -21.29 48.64
N LEU A 32 16.41 -21.34 48.23
CA LEU A 32 15.26 -21.13 49.12
C LEU A 32 14.59 -22.47 49.45
N ARG A 33 13.96 -22.55 50.65
CA ARG A 33 13.10 -23.67 51.06
C ARG A 33 11.65 -23.55 50.57
N ILE A 34 11.34 -22.44 49.91
CA ILE A 34 10.02 -22.13 49.37
C ILE A 34 10.13 -22.18 47.85
N GLY A 35 9.29 -22.98 47.20
CA GLY A 35 9.31 -23.11 45.75
C GLY A 35 8.70 -21.91 45.03
N PRO A 36 9.19 -21.54 43.84
CA PRO A 36 8.54 -20.52 43.03
C PRO A 36 7.22 -21.05 42.45
N GLN A 37 6.30 -20.14 42.15
CA GLN A 37 5.03 -20.45 41.49
C GLN A 37 5.18 -20.22 39.98
N ALA A 38 4.62 -21.11 39.16
CA ALA A 38 4.58 -20.87 37.72
C ALA A 38 3.69 -19.66 37.42
N LYS A 39 4.21 -18.69 36.67
CA LYS A 39 3.47 -17.53 36.18
C LYS A 39 3.75 -17.33 34.69
N HIS A 40 2.70 -17.36 33.87
CA HIS A 40 2.84 -17.23 32.42
C HIS A 40 3.49 -15.89 32.05
N GLY A 41 4.58 -15.95 31.28
CA GLY A 41 5.33 -14.76 30.83
C GLY A 41 6.24 -14.14 31.88
N PHE A 42 6.47 -14.80 33.02
CA PHE A 42 7.38 -14.36 34.06
C PHE A 42 8.34 -15.48 34.48
N TRP A 43 9.54 -15.09 34.88
CA TRP A 43 10.53 -15.99 35.47
C TRP A 43 10.78 -15.62 36.94
N PRO A 44 10.88 -16.61 37.85
CA PRO A 44 11.18 -16.35 39.25
C PRO A 44 12.64 -15.97 39.44
N CYS A 45 12.87 -14.89 40.19
CA CYS A 45 14.16 -14.29 40.51
C CYS A 45 14.22 -14.04 42.02
N GLU A 46 15.32 -14.41 42.67
CA GLU A 46 15.48 -14.25 44.11
C GLU A 46 15.81 -12.80 44.47
N THR A 47 15.19 -12.29 45.54
CA THR A 47 15.53 -11.02 46.17
C THR A 47 15.13 -11.07 47.64
N ASP A 48 16.07 -10.81 48.54
CA ASP A 48 15.86 -10.74 50.00
C ASP A 48 15.14 -11.97 50.60
N GLY A 49 15.55 -13.16 50.17
CA GLY A 49 15.03 -14.45 50.62
C GLY A 49 13.66 -14.82 50.04
N ARG A 50 13.21 -14.16 48.96
CA ARG A 50 11.88 -14.35 48.36
C ARG A 50 11.94 -14.36 46.83
N TRP A 51 10.99 -15.06 46.22
CA TRP A 51 10.81 -15.03 44.76
C TRP A 51 10.04 -13.78 44.31
N GLN A 52 10.70 -12.96 43.50
CA GLN A 52 10.08 -11.97 42.64
C GLN A 52 9.85 -12.56 41.24
N TYR A 53 8.92 -11.99 40.48
CA TYR A 53 8.54 -12.50 39.17
C TYR A 53 8.79 -11.41 38.15
N LEU A 54 9.87 -11.56 37.39
CA LEU A 54 10.28 -10.60 36.37
C LEU A 54 9.79 -11.07 34.99
N PRO A 55 9.46 -10.15 34.07
CA PRO A 55 9.01 -10.54 32.74
C PRO A 55 10.02 -11.46 32.06
N ASP A 56 9.51 -12.49 31.40
CA ASP A 56 10.31 -13.40 30.59
C ASP A 56 9.94 -13.24 29.13
N HIS A 57 10.74 -12.44 28.44
CA HIS A 57 10.62 -12.20 27.02
C HIS A 57 11.61 -13.03 26.20
N ARG A 58 12.38 -13.92 26.84
CA ARG A 58 13.43 -14.68 26.16
C ARG A 58 12.88 -15.46 24.96
N GLY A 59 13.65 -15.49 23.88
CA GLY A 59 13.26 -16.12 22.62
C GLY A 59 12.28 -15.31 21.77
N LYS A 60 11.71 -14.22 22.29
CA LYS A 60 10.88 -13.29 21.49
C LYS A 60 11.76 -12.34 20.69
N THR A 61 11.27 -11.91 19.54
CA THR A 61 11.91 -10.88 18.72
C THR A 61 11.52 -9.48 19.21
N ALA A 62 12.52 -8.66 19.52
CA ALA A 62 12.39 -7.22 19.71
C ALA A 62 13.17 -6.48 18.62
N TYR A 63 13.04 -5.17 18.55
CA TYR A 63 13.66 -4.32 17.55
C TYR A 63 14.44 -3.20 18.23
N ARG A 64 15.66 -2.95 17.76
CA ARG A 64 16.48 -1.83 18.24
C ARG A 64 15.88 -0.51 17.81
N THR A 65 15.64 0.39 18.76
CA THR A 65 15.03 1.71 18.51
C THR A 65 15.93 2.63 17.69
N GLY A 66 17.25 2.39 17.66
CA GLY A 66 18.20 3.18 16.88
C GLY A 66 18.18 2.92 15.36
N ASP A 67 17.88 1.70 14.91
CA ASP A 67 17.98 1.32 13.48
C ASP A 67 16.88 0.35 13.01
N GLY A 68 16.01 -0.11 13.90
CA GLY A 68 14.96 -1.09 13.64
C GLY A 68 15.46 -2.53 13.48
N ALA A 69 16.72 -2.83 13.80
CA ALA A 69 17.28 -4.17 13.66
C ALA A 69 16.60 -5.16 14.62
N ALA A 70 16.18 -6.31 14.11
CA ALA A 70 15.62 -7.38 14.92
C ALA A 70 16.68 -8.00 15.84
N VAL A 71 16.31 -8.23 17.09
CA VAL A 71 17.14 -8.89 18.11
C VAL A 71 16.28 -9.96 18.79
N VAL A 72 16.88 -11.10 19.13
CA VAL A 72 16.23 -12.06 20.02
C VAL A 72 16.51 -11.61 21.46
N VAL A 73 15.48 -11.56 22.29
CA VAL A 73 15.66 -11.28 23.70
C VAL A 73 16.29 -12.50 24.36
N GLU A 74 17.40 -12.31 25.05
CA GLU A 74 18.15 -13.38 25.73
C GLU A 74 18.10 -13.25 27.26
N GLN A 75 17.74 -12.08 27.76
CA GLN A 75 17.74 -11.76 29.19
C GLN A 75 16.34 -11.82 29.80
N ILE A 76 16.27 -12.23 31.07
CA ILE A 76 15.09 -12.11 31.93
C ILE A 76 15.01 -10.66 32.40
N GLY A 77 13.79 -10.13 32.54
CA GLY A 77 13.55 -8.79 33.04
C GLY A 77 12.74 -7.93 32.08
N GLU A 78 12.61 -6.67 32.47
CA GLU A 78 12.03 -5.64 31.61
C GLU A 78 12.83 -5.52 30.30
N LEU A 79 12.13 -5.19 29.23
CA LEU A 79 12.78 -4.95 27.94
C LEU A 79 13.67 -3.69 28.07
N PRO A 80 14.97 -3.75 27.69
CA PRO A 80 15.86 -2.60 27.74
C PRO A 80 15.32 -1.39 26.95
N ASP A 81 15.59 -0.16 27.42
CA ASP A 81 15.11 1.10 26.82
C ASP A 81 15.48 1.29 25.32
N GLY A 82 16.51 0.57 24.85
CA GLY A 82 16.94 0.55 23.45
C GLY A 82 16.17 -0.42 22.55
N LEU A 83 15.16 -1.12 23.09
CA LEU A 83 14.40 -2.15 22.39
C LEU A 83 12.89 -1.88 22.47
N THR A 84 12.17 -2.36 21.46
CA THR A 84 10.71 -2.34 21.39
C THR A 84 10.19 -3.63 20.74
N PHE A 85 9.01 -4.10 21.13
CA PHE A 85 8.34 -5.19 20.40
C PHE A 85 7.64 -4.72 19.13
N THR A 86 7.53 -3.40 18.93
CA THR A 86 6.90 -2.81 17.76
C THR A 86 7.92 -2.68 16.63
N PRO A 87 7.76 -3.37 15.49
CA PRO A 87 8.61 -3.14 14.32
C PRO A 87 8.34 -1.76 13.71
N ARG A 88 9.34 -1.19 13.05
CA ARG A 88 9.10 -0.09 12.11
C ARG A 88 8.42 -0.64 10.85
N GLU A 89 7.54 0.14 10.26
CA GLU A 89 6.84 -0.19 9.02
C GLU A 89 7.77 -0.08 7.80
N ASN A 90 8.67 0.91 7.81
CA ASN A 90 9.63 1.13 6.72
C ASN A 90 10.91 1.82 7.21
N GLY A 91 11.92 1.87 6.34
CA GLY A 91 13.25 2.42 6.66
C GLY A 91 13.30 3.94 6.89
N HIS A 92 12.20 4.67 6.70
CA HIS A 92 12.13 6.11 6.88
C HIS A 92 11.66 6.53 8.27
N GLN A 93 11.21 5.59 9.10
CA GLN A 93 10.78 5.86 10.46
C GLN A 93 11.96 5.90 11.43
N THR A 94 11.88 6.84 12.36
CA THR A 94 12.79 7.00 13.51
C THR A 94 12.02 6.79 14.80
N TRP A 95 12.68 6.30 15.85
CA TRP A 95 12.02 6.12 17.15
C TRP A 95 11.87 7.45 17.89
N ASP A 96 10.63 7.83 18.18
CA ASP A 96 10.33 8.91 19.12
C ASP A 96 10.31 8.34 20.54
N VAL A 97 11.31 8.74 21.34
CA VAL A 97 11.49 8.27 22.72
C VAL A 97 10.33 8.72 23.62
N LYS A 98 9.74 9.91 23.37
CA LYS A 98 8.67 10.48 24.19
C LYS A 98 7.32 9.81 23.89
N ALA A 99 7.03 9.57 22.63
CA ALA A 99 5.83 8.86 22.19
C ALA A 99 5.96 7.34 22.34
N LYS A 100 7.18 6.83 22.52
CA LYS A 100 7.51 5.39 22.50
C LYS A 100 6.96 4.71 21.24
N ALA A 101 7.18 5.36 20.09
CA ALA A 101 6.64 4.93 18.81
C ALA A 101 7.59 5.24 17.65
N TRP A 102 7.46 4.49 16.56
CA TRP A 102 8.09 4.81 15.28
C TRP A 102 7.33 5.96 14.62
N VAL A 103 8.03 7.02 14.25
CA VAL A 103 7.46 8.21 13.58
C VAL A 103 8.25 8.49 12.30
N LEU A 104 7.57 9.01 11.29
CA LEU A 104 8.25 9.62 10.14
C LEU A 104 8.77 10.99 10.54
N THR A 105 10.00 11.33 10.16
CA THR A 105 10.47 12.71 10.26
C THR A 105 9.70 13.59 9.26
N GLU A 106 9.62 14.88 9.52
CA GLU A 106 8.95 15.83 8.62
C GLU A 106 9.60 15.83 7.22
N GLU A 107 10.93 15.69 7.15
CA GLU A 107 11.67 15.61 5.90
C GLU A 107 11.38 14.31 5.15
N ALA A 108 11.28 13.18 5.87
CA ALA A 108 10.93 11.89 5.28
C ALA A 108 9.50 11.91 4.75
N ALA A 109 8.54 12.43 5.52
CA ALA A 109 7.16 12.60 5.10
C ALA A 109 7.04 13.51 3.88
N SER A 110 7.75 14.65 3.88
CA SER A 110 7.78 15.59 2.75
C SER A 110 8.34 14.97 1.48
N ARG A 111 9.42 14.18 1.60
CA ARG A 111 10.02 13.46 0.47
C ARG A 111 9.07 12.43 -0.11
N LEU A 112 8.48 11.60 0.73
CA LEU A 112 7.51 10.58 0.31
C LEU A 112 6.30 11.20 -0.38
N LEU A 113 5.79 12.32 0.14
CA LEU A 113 4.71 13.07 -0.50
C LEU A 113 5.14 13.58 -1.88
N ALA A 114 6.32 14.21 -2.01
CA ALA A 114 6.80 14.71 -3.29
C ALA A 114 6.93 13.60 -4.33
N GLU A 115 7.54 12.46 -3.96
CA GLU A 115 7.68 11.28 -4.82
C GLU A 115 6.31 10.68 -5.21
N ALA A 116 5.37 10.61 -4.28
CA ALA A 116 4.02 10.11 -4.55
C ALA A 116 3.25 11.02 -5.52
N VAL A 117 3.35 12.34 -5.34
CA VAL A 117 2.72 13.33 -6.22
C VAL A 117 3.31 13.26 -7.64
N GLU A 118 4.64 13.21 -7.76
CA GLU A 118 5.31 13.11 -9.06
C GLU A 118 4.93 11.82 -9.80
N ARG A 119 5.05 10.67 -9.14
CA ARG A 119 4.65 9.37 -9.72
C ARG A 119 3.16 9.33 -10.08
N GLY A 120 2.31 9.93 -9.26
CA GLY A 120 0.88 9.99 -9.51
C GLY A 120 0.54 10.82 -10.75
N MET A 121 1.17 11.99 -10.91
CA MET A 121 1.00 12.82 -12.11
C MET A 121 1.47 12.09 -13.37
N GLU A 122 2.65 11.47 -13.32
CA GLU A 122 3.20 10.71 -14.44
C GLU A 122 2.28 9.53 -14.81
N SER A 123 1.79 8.79 -13.81
CA SER A 123 0.89 7.65 -14.04
C SER A 123 -0.42 8.08 -14.72
N ILE A 124 -0.99 9.21 -14.31
CA ILE A 124 -2.20 9.77 -14.91
C ILE A 124 -1.96 10.22 -16.35
N ASP A 125 -0.84 10.91 -16.61
CA ASP A 125 -0.46 11.33 -17.97
C ASP A 125 -0.25 10.12 -18.88
N ASN A 126 0.52 9.13 -18.42
CA ASN A 126 0.82 7.91 -19.17
C ASN A 126 -0.44 7.09 -19.47
N ALA A 127 -1.37 6.97 -18.53
CA ALA A 127 -2.63 6.25 -18.74
C ALA A 127 -3.47 6.90 -19.85
N VAL A 128 -3.56 8.23 -19.88
CA VAL A 128 -4.30 8.96 -20.91
C VAL A 128 -3.56 8.94 -22.25
N GLU A 129 -2.24 9.08 -22.26
CA GLU A 129 -1.44 8.96 -23.48
C GLU A 129 -1.61 7.57 -24.11
N GLN A 130 -1.55 6.51 -23.32
CA GLN A 130 -1.77 5.14 -23.79
C GLN A 130 -3.16 4.98 -24.42
N ALA A 131 -4.20 5.57 -23.81
CA ALA A 131 -5.55 5.57 -24.36
C ALA A 131 -5.60 6.26 -25.74
N TYR A 132 -4.93 7.41 -25.89
CA TYR A 132 -4.88 8.13 -27.17
C TYR A 132 -4.14 7.37 -28.27
N ARG A 133 -3.15 6.54 -27.95
CA ARG A 133 -2.41 5.75 -28.97
C ARG A 133 -3.30 4.80 -29.77
N HIS A 134 -4.45 4.39 -29.22
CA HIS A 134 -5.42 3.58 -29.96
C HIS A 134 -6.03 4.33 -31.14
N ILE A 135 -6.36 5.60 -30.96
CA ILE A 135 -7.15 6.38 -31.94
C ILE A 135 -6.29 7.23 -32.88
N THR A 136 -5.05 7.56 -32.50
CA THR A 136 -4.16 8.42 -33.31
C THR A 136 -3.68 7.73 -34.58
N ARG A 137 -3.63 6.39 -34.62
CA ARG A 137 -3.14 5.62 -35.77
C ARG A 137 -3.96 5.84 -37.04
N PHE A 138 -5.28 6.00 -36.92
CA PHE A 138 -6.20 6.16 -38.05
C PHE A 138 -7.01 7.46 -37.98
N GLU A 139 -6.52 8.46 -37.26
CA GLU A 139 -7.23 9.74 -37.04
C GLU A 139 -7.68 10.42 -38.34
N ALA A 140 -6.83 10.41 -39.37
CA ALA A 140 -7.17 10.99 -40.67
C ALA A 140 -8.36 10.27 -41.34
N GLU A 141 -8.44 8.95 -41.21
CA GLU A 141 -9.55 8.15 -41.74
C GLU A 141 -10.83 8.39 -40.94
N TYR A 142 -10.76 8.43 -39.61
CA TYR A 142 -11.89 8.74 -38.75
C TYR A 142 -12.50 10.11 -39.10
N ARG A 143 -11.65 11.14 -39.24
CA ARG A 143 -12.09 12.49 -39.64
C ARG A 143 -12.72 12.53 -41.02
N LEU A 144 -12.18 11.77 -41.98
CA LEU A 144 -12.74 11.70 -43.33
C LEU A 144 -14.11 11.01 -43.34
N ARG A 145 -14.22 9.87 -42.64
CA ARG A 145 -15.45 9.09 -42.53
C ARG A 145 -16.56 9.89 -41.87
N GLU A 146 -16.24 10.56 -40.77
CA GLU A 146 -17.15 11.47 -40.08
C GLU A 146 -17.65 12.59 -40.99
N ARG A 147 -16.74 13.29 -41.68
CA ARG A 147 -17.08 14.38 -42.60
C ARG A 147 -18.04 13.89 -43.69
N GLN A 148 -17.69 12.78 -44.35
CA GLN A 148 -18.53 12.21 -45.40
C GLN A 148 -19.92 11.81 -44.90
N ALA A 149 -20.01 11.20 -43.72
CA ALA A 149 -21.30 10.83 -43.14
C ALA A 149 -22.15 12.05 -42.80
N ARG A 150 -21.56 13.10 -42.21
CA ARG A 150 -22.27 14.35 -41.90
C ARG A 150 -22.74 15.09 -43.14
N ASP A 151 -21.90 15.22 -44.15
CA ASP A 151 -22.26 15.88 -45.41
C ASP A 151 -23.39 15.11 -46.12
N TYR A 152 -23.31 13.77 -46.16
CA TYR A 152 -24.36 12.93 -46.72
C TYR A 152 -25.68 13.04 -45.94
N LYS A 153 -25.61 13.09 -44.60
CA LYS A 153 -26.78 13.26 -43.75
C LYS A 153 -27.42 14.64 -43.91
N ALA A 154 -26.61 15.70 -43.99
CA ALA A 154 -27.08 17.06 -44.25
C ALA A 154 -27.75 17.19 -45.63
N GLY A 155 -27.28 16.44 -46.63
CA GLY A 155 -27.92 16.30 -47.94
C GLY A 155 -29.20 15.45 -47.96
N GLY A 156 -29.65 14.96 -46.80
CA GLY A 156 -30.84 14.12 -46.68
C GLY A 156 -30.65 12.70 -47.19
N CYS A 157 -29.41 12.18 -47.21
CA CYS A 157 -29.07 10.84 -47.69
C CYS A 157 -29.51 10.57 -49.14
N LYS A 158 -29.41 11.57 -50.02
CA LYS A 158 -29.83 11.46 -51.43
C LYS A 158 -28.62 11.22 -52.33
N GLY A 159 -28.86 10.49 -53.42
CA GLY A 159 -27.85 10.19 -54.42
C GLY A 159 -26.85 9.12 -53.97
N GLU A 160 -25.74 9.03 -54.70
CA GLU A 160 -24.68 8.06 -54.45
C GLU A 160 -24.01 8.33 -53.09
N ALA A 161 -23.83 7.25 -52.31
CA ALA A 161 -23.23 7.33 -50.99
C ALA A 161 -21.71 7.61 -51.11
N PRO A 162 -21.15 8.50 -50.26
CA PRO A 162 -19.71 8.72 -50.22
C PRO A 162 -18.92 7.44 -49.92
N LEU A 163 -17.69 7.35 -50.44
CA LEU A 163 -16.86 6.15 -50.39
C LEU A 163 -16.75 5.52 -48.99
N GLN A 164 -16.49 6.31 -47.94
CA GLN A 164 -16.34 5.80 -46.57
C GLN A 164 -17.66 5.30 -45.99
N VAL A 165 -18.77 5.99 -46.29
CA VAL A 165 -20.11 5.59 -45.85
C VAL A 165 -20.53 4.29 -46.54
N ALA A 166 -20.31 4.18 -47.85
CA ALA A 166 -20.57 2.97 -48.62
C ALA A 166 -19.70 1.78 -48.17
N ALA A 167 -18.41 2.05 -47.90
CA ALA A 167 -17.46 1.04 -47.42
C ALA A 167 -17.85 0.48 -46.04
N PHE A 168 -18.46 1.28 -45.16
CA PHE A 168 -19.01 0.81 -43.88
C PHE A 168 -20.35 0.09 -44.07
N ALA A 169 -21.25 0.65 -44.89
CA ALA A 169 -22.61 0.14 -45.08
C ALA A 169 -22.64 -1.31 -45.57
N LYS A 170 -21.80 -1.64 -46.56
CA LYS A 170 -21.78 -2.94 -47.23
C LYS A 170 -21.46 -4.12 -46.29
N PRO A 171 -20.35 -4.14 -45.53
CA PRO A 171 -20.06 -5.22 -44.59
C PRO A 171 -21.01 -5.23 -43.39
N ALA A 172 -21.53 -4.07 -42.97
CA ALA A 172 -22.47 -3.97 -41.86
C ALA A 172 -23.91 -4.40 -42.22
N GLY A 173 -24.21 -4.67 -43.50
CA GLY A 173 -25.56 -4.98 -43.97
C GLY A 173 -26.56 -3.85 -43.73
N LYS A 174 -26.10 -2.59 -43.76
CA LYS A 174 -26.90 -1.39 -43.52
C LYS A 174 -27.13 -0.60 -44.80
N THR A 175 -28.19 0.19 -44.82
CA THR A 175 -28.33 1.23 -45.84
C THR A 175 -27.27 2.33 -45.65
N ALA A 176 -26.97 3.09 -46.70
CA ALA A 176 -26.03 4.20 -46.59
C ALA A 176 -26.45 5.27 -45.58
N CYS A 177 -27.76 5.51 -45.42
CA CYS A 177 -28.25 6.51 -44.46
C CYS A 177 -28.12 6.00 -43.01
N GLU A 178 -28.44 4.73 -42.74
CA GLU A 178 -28.21 4.12 -41.43
C GLU A 178 -26.72 4.05 -41.09
N ALA A 179 -25.88 3.70 -42.07
CA ALA A 179 -24.42 3.73 -41.93
C ALA A 179 -23.91 5.12 -41.55
N ALA A 180 -24.43 6.17 -42.19
CA ALA A 180 -24.08 7.55 -41.84
C ALA A 180 -24.47 7.88 -40.39
N ASP A 181 -25.65 7.47 -39.93
CA ASP A 181 -26.08 7.68 -38.54
C ASP A 181 -25.16 6.96 -37.53
N ILE A 182 -24.77 5.71 -37.82
CA ILE A 182 -23.86 4.94 -36.97
C ILE A 182 -22.48 5.60 -36.91
N ILE A 183 -21.94 6.00 -38.06
CA ILE A 183 -20.65 6.69 -38.15
C ILE A 183 -20.66 7.98 -37.33
N ILE A 184 -21.72 8.79 -37.45
CA ILE A 184 -21.87 10.04 -36.70
C ILE A 184 -21.90 9.75 -35.20
N ALA A 185 -22.70 8.77 -34.77
CA ALA A 185 -22.80 8.37 -33.37
C ALA A 185 -21.46 7.88 -32.80
N GLN A 186 -20.71 7.07 -33.57
CA GLN A 186 -19.36 6.63 -33.20
C GLN A 186 -18.39 7.80 -33.07
N ALA A 187 -18.40 8.75 -34.01
CA ALA A 187 -17.54 9.94 -33.96
C ALA A 187 -17.88 10.86 -32.77
N ASP A 188 -19.16 11.01 -32.45
CA ASP A 188 -19.60 11.79 -31.28
C ASP A 188 -19.21 11.11 -29.95
N ALA A 189 -19.38 9.78 -29.87
CA ALA A 189 -18.93 9.00 -28.72
C ALA A 189 -17.40 9.08 -28.53
N LEU A 190 -16.64 9.01 -29.63
CA LEU A 190 -15.19 9.15 -29.62
C LEU A 190 -14.76 10.51 -29.05
N ARG A 191 -15.37 11.61 -29.53
CA ARG A 191 -15.10 12.95 -29.00
C ARG A 191 -15.44 13.08 -27.52
N ALA A 192 -16.61 12.61 -27.13
CA ALA A 192 -17.04 12.65 -25.73
C ALA A 192 -16.05 11.89 -24.82
N ALA A 193 -15.54 10.75 -25.27
CA ALA A 193 -14.53 9.99 -24.54
C ALA A 193 -13.19 10.74 -24.47
N THR A 194 -12.70 11.33 -25.57
CA THR A 194 -11.45 12.10 -25.56
C THR A 194 -11.54 13.36 -24.69
N ASP A 195 -12.67 14.07 -24.73
CA ASP A 195 -12.89 15.26 -23.89
C ASP A 195 -12.89 14.88 -22.41
N LYS A 196 -13.56 13.77 -22.07
CA LYS A 196 -13.58 13.24 -20.72
C LYS A 196 -12.19 12.81 -20.24
N LEU A 197 -11.39 12.14 -21.07
CA LEU A 197 -10.00 11.80 -20.73
C LEU A 197 -9.14 13.05 -20.53
N GLY A 198 -9.31 14.08 -21.38
CA GLY A 198 -8.64 15.37 -21.21
C GLY A 198 -8.97 16.02 -19.87
N MET A 199 -10.25 16.06 -19.49
CA MET A 199 -10.68 16.53 -18.18
C MET A 199 -10.09 15.72 -17.02
N LEU A 200 -10.17 14.39 -17.09
CA LEU A 200 -9.63 13.50 -16.06
C LEU A 200 -8.11 13.66 -15.90
N ARG A 201 -7.37 13.82 -17.01
CA ARG A 201 -5.93 14.08 -16.97
C ARG A 201 -5.58 15.33 -16.17
N MET A 202 -6.39 16.40 -16.32
CA MET A 202 -6.16 17.66 -15.60
C MET A 202 -6.35 17.52 -14.08
N ARG A 203 -7.10 16.51 -13.62
CA ARG A 203 -7.27 16.21 -12.19
C ARG A 203 -5.96 15.79 -11.50
N LYS A 204 -4.88 15.46 -12.23
CA LYS A 204 -3.55 15.26 -11.65
C LYS A 204 -3.05 16.44 -10.81
N LEU A 205 -3.57 17.65 -11.07
CA LEU A 205 -3.26 18.84 -10.29
C LEU A 205 -3.86 18.82 -8.88
N GLU A 206 -4.90 17.99 -8.63
CA GLU A 206 -5.45 17.76 -7.29
C GLU A 206 -4.37 17.23 -6.33
N LEU A 207 -3.38 16.51 -6.85
CA LEU A 207 -2.30 15.91 -6.05
C LEU A 207 -1.40 16.95 -5.37
N LYS A 208 -1.26 18.16 -5.94
CA LYS A 208 -0.36 19.20 -5.40
C LYS A 208 -0.80 19.75 -4.03
N GLY A 209 -2.07 19.57 -3.67
CA GLY A 209 -2.65 20.12 -2.44
C GLY A 209 -2.73 19.11 -1.28
N LEU A 210 -2.24 17.88 -1.47
CA LEU A 210 -2.37 16.80 -0.52
C LEU A 210 -1.32 16.86 0.57
N LYS A 211 -1.61 16.26 1.73
CA LYS A 211 -0.80 16.40 2.95
C LYS A 211 0.06 15.18 3.24
N SER A 212 -0.19 14.05 2.58
CA SER A 212 0.58 12.83 2.78
C SER A 212 0.72 12.01 1.50
N ALA A 213 1.75 11.17 1.46
CA ALA A 213 1.94 10.21 0.37
C ALA A 213 0.72 9.29 0.20
N ALA A 214 0.12 8.84 1.30
CA ALA A 214 -1.06 7.98 1.27
C ALA A 214 -2.27 8.65 0.61
N GLU A 215 -2.54 9.92 0.95
CA GLU A 215 -3.59 10.71 0.28
C GLU A 215 -3.31 10.86 -1.22
N ALA A 216 -2.04 11.09 -1.61
CA ALA A 216 -1.65 11.21 -3.02
C ALA A 216 -1.81 9.90 -3.80
N GLU A 217 -1.45 8.78 -3.19
CA GLU A 217 -1.62 7.44 -3.77
C GLU A 217 -3.11 7.07 -3.92
N GLU A 218 -3.93 7.33 -2.89
CA GLU A 218 -5.37 7.12 -2.94
C GLU A 218 -6.04 7.95 -4.03
N ARG A 219 -5.77 9.26 -4.06
CA ARG A 219 -6.32 10.17 -5.08
C ARG A 219 -5.88 9.78 -6.49
N THR A 220 -4.62 9.35 -6.65
CA THR A 220 -4.14 8.83 -7.93
C THR A 220 -4.92 7.60 -8.36
N ALA A 221 -5.14 6.65 -7.44
CA ALA A 221 -5.89 5.42 -7.73
C ALA A 221 -7.35 5.71 -8.12
N GLU A 222 -8.01 6.65 -7.46
CA GLU A 222 -9.36 7.13 -7.80
C GLU A 222 -9.41 7.66 -9.25
N ILE A 223 -8.51 8.58 -9.60
CA ILE A 223 -8.46 9.18 -10.95
C ILE A 223 -8.19 8.11 -12.01
N LEU A 224 -7.26 7.18 -11.76
CA LEU A 224 -6.97 6.07 -12.66
C LEU A 224 -8.16 5.11 -12.82
N ALA A 225 -8.92 4.88 -11.76
CA ALA A 225 -10.13 4.06 -11.81
C ALA A 225 -11.22 4.71 -12.67
N GLU A 226 -11.33 6.04 -12.66
CA GLU A 226 -12.23 6.78 -13.55
C GLU A 226 -11.75 6.83 -15.02
N ILE A 227 -10.43 6.90 -15.24
CA ILE A 227 -9.83 6.86 -16.59
C ILE A 227 -10.08 5.51 -17.26
N ARG A 228 -9.93 4.40 -16.53
CA ARG A 228 -9.98 3.03 -17.06
C ARG A 228 -11.20 2.72 -17.94
N PRO A 229 -12.46 2.95 -17.52
CA PRO A 229 -13.61 2.65 -18.36
C PRO A 229 -13.69 3.56 -19.60
N VAL A 230 -13.25 4.82 -19.52
CA VAL A 230 -13.25 5.74 -20.66
C VAL A 230 -12.17 5.34 -21.67
N ALA A 231 -10.99 4.95 -21.20
CA ALA A 231 -9.93 4.39 -22.04
C ALA A 231 -10.38 3.11 -22.75
N GLY A 232 -11.15 2.25 -22.08
CA GLY A 232 -11.74 1.04 -22.68
C GLY A 232 -12.69 1.33 -23.85
N GLN A 233 -13.38 2.47 -23.86
CA GLN A 233 -14.22 2.88 -24.99
C GLN A 233 -13.39 3.16 -26.25
N LEU A 234 -12.17 3.67 -26.10
CA LEU A 234 -11.28 3.97 -27.23
C LEU A 234 -10.68 2.70 -27.86
N GLN A 235 -10.52 1.62 -27.09
CA GLN A 235 -10.02 0.33 -27.60
C GLN A 235 -11.02 -0.37 -28.54
N GLY A 236 -12.32 -0.17 -28.30
CA GLY A 236 -13.39 -0.71 -29.15
C GLY A 236 -13.68 0.13 -30.40
N ALA A 237 -13.13 1.34 -30.52
CA ALA A 237 -13.38 2.23 -31.65
C ALA A 237 -12.68 1.79 -32.95
N ASP A 238 -11.73 0.86 -32.85
CA ASP A 238 -11.00 0.27 -34.00
C ASP A 238 -11.76 -0.91 -34.65
N GLN A 239 -12.93 -1.33 -34.13
CA GLN A 239 -13.74 -2.46 -34.63
C GLN A 239 -15.01 -1.98 -35.34
#